data_AF-A0A4Q5KL60-F1
#
_entry.id   AF-A0A4Q5KL60-F1
#
_cell.length_a   1.000
_cell.length_b   1.000
_cell.length_c   1.000
_cell.angle_alpha   90.00
_cell.angle_beta   90.00
_cell.angle_gamma   90.00
#
_symmetry.space_group_name_H-M   'P 1'
#
loop_
_entity.id
_entity.type
_entity.pdbx_description
1 polymer ?
#
loop_
_entity_poly.entity_id
_entity_poly.type
_entity_poly.pdbx_seq_one_letter_code
_entity_poly.pdbx_strand_id
1 'polypeptide(L)'
;MKEESKNLSNDEFKAIIEEKIQEASKSITKENPFKMTLGSKNYFLPPIEFMAQFFGLKLTHKSLYDLMKSKDAGLPNISSSSLHEMPRKGVGKSVFKKFFNALININIPSVIRPFYDFLLGNKTELERAYKVNSNAHQWLAFFNTFDSIIKDPDSDQQQAQLFRYLIHFITQRSYQEVEFFESLKAKQNEFNLDDKMGMWEKEISPFYSQNTQISKEALNWISLLLLDEVKVENLSNEQKSECIYFALELEYDFLINCFACYEVGYVSLRYDPKECKKWLISEVLDKYTNQNNEASCFRCFIDVLVEWLTLHGVSISQNDLASCVPYTPSETMDEIDFKLAQHNKLYKWYRGVDLPSVQSLESFFINLSELTSFSIDFSLADVAQMTIGLDKALEVKMELFTREFGSDIDVFGVWKQWLGTYPKYYNYHCNQFKND
;
A
#
# COMPACT_ATOMS: atom_id res chain seq x y z
N MET A 1 -5.45 29.02 22.12
CA MET A 1 -6.92 29.21 22.16
C MET A 1 -7.53 27.89 21.71
N LYS A 2 -8.34 27.25 22.55
CA LYS A 2 -9.14 26.09 22.15
C LYS A 2 -10.31 26.62 21.32
N GLU A 3 -10.27 26.45 20.01
CA GLU A 3 -11.47 26.68 19.19
C GLU A 3 -12.44 25.52 19.46
N GLU A 4 -13.56 25.86 20.07
CA GLU A 4 -14.74 25.01 20.16
C GLU A 4 -15.17 24.66 18.72
N SER A 5 -15.11 23.38 18.37
CA SER A 5 -15.70 22.91 17.11
C SER A 5 -17.21 23.12 17.19
N LYS A 6 -17.72 24.23 16.67
CA LYS A 6 -19.14 24.39 16.39
C LYS A 6 -19.55 23.23 15.48
N ASN A 7 -20.49 22.41 15.93
CA ASN A 7 -21.17 21.44 15.08
C ASN A 7 -22.00 22.23 14.05
N LEU A 8 -21.37 22.56 12.92
CA LEU A 8 -22.02 23.17 11.76
C LEU A 8 -23.09 22.20 11.24
N SER A 9 -24.24 22.73 10.83
CA SER A 9 -25.21 21.95 10.06
C SER A 9 -24.60 21.55 8.70
N ASN A 10 -25.09 20.47 8.09
CA ASN A 10 -24.60 20.00 6.79
C ASN A 10 -24.70 21.08 5.69
N ASP A 11 -25.73 21.93 5.74
CA ASP A 11 -25.93 23.01 4.77
C ASP A 11 -24.94 24.17 4.98
N GLU A 12 -24.64 24.52 6.24
CA GLU A 12 -23.63 25.53 6.56
C GLU A 12 -22.22 25.05 6.19
N PHE A 13 -21.90 23.78 6.49
CA PHE A 13 -20.64 23.18 6.09
C PHE A 13 -20.48 23.18 4.56
N LYS A 14 -21.52 22.78 3.84
CA LYS A 14 -21.56 22.80 2.37
C LYS A 14 -21.29 24.20 1.81
N ALA A 15 -21.95 25.23 2.34
CA ALA A 15 -21.76 26.61 1.89
C ALA A 15 -20.31 27.10 2.08
N ILE A 16 -19.68 26.77 3.20
CA ILE A 16 -18.28 27.16 3.47
C ILE A 16 -17.32 26.46 2.49
N ILE A 17 -17.52 25.17 2.21
CA ILE A 17 -16.68 24.46 1.24
C ILE A 17 -16.89 25.00 -0.17
N GLU A 18 -18.12 25.31 -0.57
CA GLU A 18 -18.40 25.94 -1.87
C GLU A 18 -17.66 27.28 -2.00
N GLU A 19 -17.60 28.09 -0.93
CA GLU A 19 -16.81 29.31 -0.89
C GLU A 19 -15.30 29.05 -1.06
N LYS A 20 -14.77 28.03 -0.38
CA LYS A 20 -13.35 27.63 -0.52
C LYS A 20 -13.01 27.11 -1.91
N ILE A 21 -13.90 26.36 -2.55
CA ILE A 21 -13.74 25.96 -3.96
C ILE A 21 -13.73 27.20 -4.86
N GLN A 22 -14.61 28.17 -4.61
CA GLN A 22 -14.62 29.43 -5.37
C GLN A 22 -13.31 30.20 -5.19
N GLU A 23 -12.81 30.31 -3.96
CA GLU A 23 -11.53 30.95 -3.63
C GLU A 23 -10.36 30.24 -4.30
N ALA A 24 -10.22 28.92 -4.13
CA ALA A 24 -9.19 28.10 -4.76
C ALA A 24 -9.26 28.19 -6.29
N SER A 25 -10.46 28.31 -6.88
CA SER A 25 -10.58 28.45 -8.33
C SER A 25 -10.02 29.76 -8.89
N LYS A 26 -9.79 30.78 -8.06
CA LYS A 26 -9.27 32.08 -8.52
C LYS A 26 -7.83 31.96 -9.02
N SER A 27 -7.02 31.09 -8.41
CA SER A 27 -5.60 30.88 -8.75
C SER A 27 -5.36 30.02 -9.99
N ILE A 28 -6.39 29.35 -10.52
CA ILE A 28 -6.29 28.49 -11.71
C ILE A 28 -6.33 29.34 -12.98
N THR A 29 -5.29 29.35 -13.80
CA THR A 29 -5.29 30.08 -15.10
C THR A 29 -4.96 29.13 -16.26
N LYS A 30 -4.84 29.65 -17.49
CA LYS A 30 -4.36 28.83 -18.62
C LYS A 30 -2.88 28.46 -18.43
N GLU A 31 -2.13 29.37 -17.84
CA GLU A 31 -0.70 29.25 -17.54
C GLU A 31 -0.47 28.44 -16.25
N ASN A 32 -1.45 28.41 -15.35
CA ASN A 32 -1.44 27.64 -14.11
C ASN A 32 -2.73 26.79 -13.98
N PRO A 33 -2.91 25.74 -14.80
CA PRO A 33 -4.09 24.88 -14.72
C PRO A 33 -4.07 24.03 -13.44
N PHE A 34 -5.25 23.67 -12.93
CA PHE A 34 -5.32 22.76 -11.78
C PHE A 34 -4.85 21.37 -12.20
N LYS A 35 -3.84 20.85 -11.51
CA LYS A 35 -3.33 19.49 -11.72
C LYS A 35 -3.57 18.69 -10.45
N MET A 36 -4.15 17.51 -10.61
CA MET A 36 -4.18 16.51 -9.56
C MET A 36 -2.98 15.60 -9.80
N THR A 37 -1.80 16.09 -9.40
CA THR A 37 -0.53 15.39 -9.61
C THR A 37 -0.46 14.17 -8.70
N LEU A 38 -0.09 13.04 -9.29
CA LEU A 38 0.37 11.88 -8.53
C LEU A 38 1.71 12.26 -7.89
N GLY A 39 1.95 11.77 -6.68
CA GLY A 39 3.16 12.04 -5.91
C GLY A 39 4.47 11.76 -6.68
N SER A 40 5.58 12.35 -6.23
CA SER A 40 6.90 12.07 -6.81
C SER A 40 7.33 10.63 -6.49
N LYS A 41 8.16 10.01 -7.36
CA LYS A 41 8.74 8.71 -7.03
C LYS A 41 9.70 8.90 -5.84
N ASN A 42 9.32 8.37 -4.68
CA ASN A 42 10.16 8.32 -3.48
C ASN A 42 10.07 6.91 -2.88
N TYR A 43 11.20 6.30 -2.53
CA TYR A 43 11.23 4.98 -1.89
C TYR A 43 10.99 5.06 -0.38
N PHE A 44 11.30 6.20 0.26
CA PHE A 44 11.05 6.41 1.68
C PHE A 44 9.55 6.39 2.01
N LEU A 45 8.76 7.19 1.29
CA LEU A 45 7.31 7.20 1.35
C LEU A 45 6.77 7.09 -0.08
N PRO A 46 6.48 5.87 -0.56
CA PRO A 46 5.98 5.68 -1.91
C PRO A 46 4.61 6.35 -2.08
N PRO A 47 4.26 6.75 -3.30
CA PRO A 47 2.93 7.29 -3.57
C PRO A 47 1.88 6.21 -3.31
N ILE A 48 0.67 6.59 -2.87
CA ILE A 48 -0.36 5.62 -2.42
C ILE A 48 -0.75 4.61 -3.51
N GLU A 49 -0.58 4.99 -4.78
CA GLU A 49 -0.83 4.16 -5.94
C GLU A 49 0.11 2.95 -6.01
N PHE A 50 1.33 3.05 -5.48
CA PHE A 50 2.25 1.91 -5.37
C PHE A 50 1.62 0.81 -4.51
N MET A 51 1.12 1.16 -3.32
CA MET A 51 0.47 0.21 -2.41
C MET A 51 -0.83 -0.32 -2.99
N ALA A 52 -1.64 0.53 -3.63
CA ALA A 52 -2.86 0.08 -4.29
C ALA A 52 -2.57 -0.90 -5.43
N GLN A 53 -1.60 -0.60 -6.30
CA GLN A 53 -1.21 -1.50 -7.40
C GLN A 53 -0.68 -2.82 -6.89
N PHE A 54 0.09 -2.80 -5.80
CA PHE A 54 0.57 -4.01 -5.13
C PHE A 54 -0.60 -4.94 -4.72
N PHE A 55 -1.68 -4.36 -4.19
CA PHE A 55 -2.91 -5.09 -3.88
C PHE A 55 -3.86 -5.30 -5.08
N GLY A 56 -3.41 -5.04 -6.30
CA GLY A 56 -4.21 -5.21 -7.52
C GLY A 56 -5.32 -4.17 -7.71
N LEU A 57 -5.34 -3.13 -6.89
CA LEU A 57 -6.26 -2.01 -6.99
C LEU A 57 -5.74 -0.98 -8.00
N LYS A 58 -6.59 -0.61 -8.96
CA LYS A 58 -6.28 0.46 -9.91
C LYS A 58 -6.78 1.79 -9.36
N LEU A 59 -5.96 2.49 -8.56
CA LEU A 59 -6.24 3.88 -8.18
C LEU A 59 -6.01 4.81 -9.38
N THR A 60 -7.08 5.05 -10.14
CA THR A 60 -7.12 6.03 -11.22
C THR A 60 -8.23 7.04 -10.98
N HIS A 61 -8.07 8.26 -11.49
CA HIS A 61 -9.13 9.28 -11.51
C HIS A 61 -10.43 8.72 -12.12
N LYS A 62 -10.31 7.83 -13.11
CA LYS A 62 -11.43 7.10 -13.70
C LYS A 62 -12.07 6.12 -12.71
N SER A 63 -11.29 5.31 -12.00
CA SER A 63 -11.84 4.40 -10.98
C SER A 63 -12.53 5.14 -9.84
N LEU A 64 -12.01 6.30 -9.42
CA LEU A 64 -12.67 7.16 -8.44
C LEU A 64 -13.99 7.68 -9.01
N TYR A 65 -13.98 8.14 -10.26
CA TYR A 65 -15.19 8.58 -10.95
C TYR A 65 -16.24 7.47 -11.15
N ASP A 66 -15.80 6.26 -11.51
CA ASP A 66 -16.65 5.07 -11.64
C ASP A 66 -17.20 4.62 -10.26
N LEU A 67 -16.42 4.77 -9.19
CA LEU A 67 -16.88 4.56 -7.82
C LEU A 67 -17.99 5.57 -7.45
N MET A 68 -17.78 6.86 -7.73
CA MET A 68 -18.81 7.89 -7.53
C MET A 68 -20.08 7.55 -8.33
N LYS A 69 -19.93 7.04 -9.56
CA LYS A 69 -21.03 6.61 -10.42
C LYS A 69 -21.80 5.43 -9.83
N SER A 70 -21.11 4.47 -9.21
CA SER A 70 -21.73 3.29 -8.59
C SER A 70 -22.54 3.59 -7.33
N LYS A 71 -22.36 4.78 -6.73
CA LYS A 71 -22.99 5.20 -5.47
C LYS A 71 -24.12 6.23 -5.64
N ASP A 72 -24.63 6.38 -6.87
CA ASP A 72 -25.75 7.27 -7.23
C ASP A 72 -25.56 8.74 -6.81
N ALA A 73 -24.31 9.15 -6.60
CA ALA A 73 -23.97 10.54 -6.37
C ALA A 73 -24.14 11.30 -7.68
N GLY A 74 -24.94 12.37 -7.67
CA GLY A 74 -25.20 13.20 -8.85
C GLY A 74 -23.90 13.57 -9.57
N LEU A 75 -23.62 12.87 -10.67
CA LEU A 75 -22.31 12.95 -11.31
C LEU A 75 -22.14 14.31 -11.99
N PRO A 76 -20.96 14.94 -11.86
CA PRO A 76 -20.66 16.13 -12.63
C PRO A 76 -20.44 15.73 -14.09
N ASN A 77 -21.09 16.43 -15.02
CA ASN A 77 -20.85 16.21 -16.45
C ASN A 77 -19.43 16.68 -16.85
N ILE A 78 -18.46 15.79 -16.66
CA ILE A 78 -17.04 15.94 -17.00
C ILE A 78 -16.71 14.90 -18.07
N SER A 79 -16.14 15.34 -19.19
CA SER A 79 -15.75 14.44 -20.27
C SER A 79 -14.58 13.55 -19.86
N SER A 80 -14.53 12.32 -20.38
CA SER A 80 -13.43 11.37 -20.15
C SER A 80 -12.06 11.96 -20.53
N SER A 81 -12.02 12.81 -21.58
CA SER A 81 -10.80 13.54 -21.98
C SER A 81 -10.34 14.51 -20.88
N SER A 82 -11.27 15.26 -20.27
CA SER A 82 -10.91 16.19 -19.18
C SER A 82 -10.42 15.45 -17.94
N LEU A 83 -11.02 14.29 -17.61
CA LEU A 83 -10.54 13.43 -16.51
C LEU A 83 -9.13 12.88 -16.78
N HIS A 84 -8.82 12.56 -18.04
CA HIS A 84 -7.51 12.07 -18.45
C HIS A 84 -6.43 13.17 -18.46
N GLU A 85 -6.79 14.41 -18.79
CA GLU A 85 -5.85 15.54 -18.80
C GLU A 85 -5.59 16.13 -17.40
N MET A 86 -6.50 15.94 -16.44
CA MET A 86 -6.38 16.43 -15.06
C MET A 86 -5.04 16.11 -14.37
N PRO A 87 -4.49 14.89 -14.43
CA PRO A 87 -3.15 14.60 -13.89
C PRO A 87 -1.98 15.02 -14.80
N ARG A 88 -2.21 15.30 -16.08
CA ARG A 88 -1.15 15.54 -17.08
C ARG A 88 -0.92 17.02 -17.32
N LYS A 89 -1.79 17.62 -18.12
CA LYS A 89 -1.74 19.05 -18.49
C LYS A 89 -2.53 19.91 -17.51
N GLY A 90 -3.37 19.30 -16.70
CA GLY A 90 -4.28 19.98 -15.81
C GLY A 90 -5.56 20.43 -16.51
N VAL A 91 -6.50 20.92 -15.73
CA VAL A 91 -7.82 21.35 -16.18
C VAL A 91 -8.11 22.78 -15.76
N GLY A 92 -8.98 23.45 -16.53
CA GLY A 92 -9.43 24.80 -16.22
C GLY A 92 -10.47 24.86 -15.10
N LYS A 93 -10.74 26.09 -14.63
CA LYS A 93 -11.67 26.41 -13.53
C LYS A 93 -13.02 25.66 -13.59
N SER A 94 -13.61 25.55 -14.78
CA SER A 94 -14.93 24.93 -14.96
C SER A 94 -14.93 23.44 -14.58
N VAL A 95 -13.92 22.70 -15.04
CA VAL A 95 -13.80 21.27 -14.73
C VAL A 95 -13.43 21.06 -13.26
N PHE A 96 -12.53 21.89 -12.72
CA PHE A 96 -12.21 21.90 -11.29
C PHE A 96 -13.46 22.07 -10.42
N LYS A 97 -14.26 23.12 -10.67
CA LYS A 97 -15.49 23.38 -9.90
C LYS A 97 -16.50 22.24 -10.02
N LYS A 98 -16.71 21.72 -11.23
CA LYS A 98 -17.60 20.57 -11.45
C LYS A 98 -17.16 19.35 -10.63
N PHE A 99 -15.87 19.04 -10.64
CA PHE A 99 -15.32 17.89 -9.92
C PHE A 99 -15.51 18.05 -8.40
N PHE A 100 -15.07 19.18 -7.82
CA PHE A 100 -15.14 19.39 -6.38
C PHE A 100 -16.56 19.62 -5.86
N ASN A 101 -17.44 20.28 -6.63
CA ASN A 101 -18.86 20.41 -6.25
C ASN A 101 -19.60 19.07 -6.25
N ALA A 102 -19.19 18.12 -7.12
CA ALA A 102 -19.74 16.78 -7.06
C ALA A 102 -19.28 16.02 -5.83
N LEU A 103 -18.01 16.17 -5.44
CA LEU A 103 -17.51 15.60 -4.18
C LEU A 103 -18.33 16.09 -2.98
N ILE A 104 -18.74 17.37 -2.95
CA ILE A 104 -19.61 17.93 -1.89
C ILE A 104 -20.97 17.24 -1.81
N ASN A 105 -21.52 16.83 -2.95
CA ASN A 105 -22.84 16.19 -3.00
C ASN A 105 -22.79 14.70 -2.67
N ILE A 106 -21.60 14.10 -2.56
CA ILE A 106 -21.43 12.75 -2.03
C ILE A 106 -21.59 12.84 -0.52
N ASN A 107 -22.75 12.41 -0.01
CA ASN A 107 -23.04 12.33 1.41
C ASN A 107 -22.26 11.16 2.06
N ILE A 108 -20.92 11.22 2.02
CA ILE A 108 -20.03 10.35 2.77
C ILE A 108 -19.18 11.23 3.69
N PRO A 109 -19.73 11.63 4.86
CA PRO A 109 -19.08 12.55 5.78
C PRO A 109 -17.73 12.06 6.31
N SER A 110 -17.42 10.76 6.29
CA SER A 110 -16.14 10.25 6.79
C SER A 110 -15.01 10.35 5.75
N VAL A 111 -15.29 10.05 4.48
CA VAL A 111 -14.27 9.93 3.41
C VAL A 111 -13.81 11.28 2.85
N ILE A 112 -14.70 12.28 2.84
CA ILE A 112 -14.41 13.57 2.20
C ILE A 112 -14.15 14.68 3.23
N ARG A 113 -14.60 14.52 4.48
CA ARG A 113 -14.35 15.49 5.56
C ARG A 113 -12.88 15.82 5.78
N PRO A 114 -11.92 14.89 5.70
CA PRO A 114 -10.50 15.24 5.75
C PRO A 114 -10.03 16.18 4.64
N PHE A 115 -10.55 15.98 3.43
CA PHE A 115 -10.26 16.85 2.30
C PHE A 115 -10.87 18.24 2.50
N TYR A 116 -12.02 18.30 3.16
CA TYR A 116 -12.67 19.55 3.54
C TYR A 116 -11.97 20.27 4.70
N ASP A 117 -11.59 19.56 5.76
CA ASP A 117 -10.80 20.12 6.87
C ASP A 117 -9.48 20.72 6.35
N PHE A 118 -8.90 20.12 5.31
CA PHE A 118 -7.78 20.69 4.59
C PHE A 118 -8.13 21.98 3.84
N LEU A 119 -9.21 22.00 3.05
CA LEU A 119 -9.64 23.22 2.35
C LEU A 119 -9.99 24.37 3.32
N LEU A 120 -10.42 24.02 4.54
CA LEU A 120 -10.71 24.97 5.62
C LEU A 120 -9.45 25.45 6.36
N GLY A 121 -8.30 24.85 6.10
CA GLY A 121 -7.03 25.17 6.77
C GLY A 121 -6.91 24.65 8.20
N ASN A 122 -7.76 23.69 8.58
CA ASN A 122 -7.80 23.13 9.93
C ASN A 122 -6.74 22.03 10.15
N LYS A 123 -6.02 21.61 9.10
CA LYS A 123 -5.03 20.53 9.16
C LYS A 123 -3.65 20.99 8.67
N THR A 124 -2.87 21.51 9.60
CA THR A 124 -1.53 22.07 9.38
C THR A 124 -0.59 21.09 8.65
N GLU A 125 -0.62 19.80 9.01
CA GLU A 125 0.30 18.81 8.43
C GLU A 125 0.01 18.49 6.97
N LEU A 126 -1.26 18.43 6.59
CA LEU A 126 -1.64 18.21 5.20
C LEU A 126 -1.25 19.41 4.34
N GLU A 127 -1.44 20.63 4.85
CA GLU A 127 -0.95 21.84 4.18
C GLU A 127 0.57 21.87 4.03
N ARG A 128 1.31 21.50 5.07
CA ARG A 128 2.78 21.39 5.03
C ARG A 128 3.21 20.43 3.93
N ALA A 129 2.62 19.24 3.88
CA ALA A 129 2.88 18.24 2.84
C ALA A 129 2.63 18.76 1.42
N TYR A 130 1.52 19.48 1.20
CA TYR A 130 1.23 20.12 -0.09
C TYR A 130 2.27 21.19 -0.46
N LYS A 131 2.72 22.02 0.50
CA LYS A 131 3.69 23.11 0.27
C LYS A 131 5.08 22.62 -0.17
N VAL A 132 5.43 21.39 0.21
CA VAL A 132 6.71 20.75 -0.17
C VAL A 132 6.54 19.64 -1.22
N ASN A 133 5.33 19.45 -1.77
CA ASN A 133 5.04 18.45 -2.79
C ASN A 133 5.44 17.02 -2.36
N SER A 134 5.26 16.70 -1.09
CA SER A 134 5.56 15.39 -0.47
C SER A 134 4.43 14.39 -0.71
N ASN A 135 4.72 13.09 -0.83
CA ASN A 135 3.70 12.04 -0.97
C ASN A 135 2.80 11.91 0.27
N ALA A 136 3.24 12.46 1.42
CA ALA A 136 2.48 12.52 2.66
C ALA A 136 1.08 13.13 2.48
N HIS A 137 0.87 14.04 1.52
CA HIS A 137 -0.45 14.64 1.35
C HIS A 137 -1.53 13.59 1.00
N GLN A 138 -1.18 12.57 0.21
CA GLN A 138 -2.10 11.49 -0.15
C GLN A 138 -2.37 10.58 1.05
N TRP A 139 -1.31 10.18 1.75
CA TRP A 139 -1.38 9.30 2.91
C TRP A 139 -2.13 9.93 4.08
N LEU A 140 -1.80 11.17 4.43
CA LEU A 140 -2.46 11.91 5.49
C LEU A 140 -3.93 12.17 5.15
N ALA A 141 -4.26 12.49 3.89
CA ALA A 141 -5.66 12.63 3.47
C ALA A 141 -6.43 11.30 3.66
N PHE A 142 -5.83 10.17 3.31
CA PHE A 142 -6.42 8.85 3.50
C PHE A 142 -6.61 8.50 4.98
N PHE A 143 -5.59 8.64 5.83
CA PHE A 143 -5.71 8.22 7.24
C PHE A 143 -6.53 9.15 8.12
N ASN A 144 -6.62 10.43 7.77
CA ASN A 144 -7.58 11.32 8.42
C ASN A 144 -9.03 10.82 8.26
N THR A 145 -9.35 10.10 7.18
CA THR A 145 -10.65 9.42 7.00
C THR A 145 -10.78 8.28 8.00
N PHE A 146 -9.73 7.45 8.11
CA PHE A 146 -9.72 6.33 9.05
C PHE A 146 -9.84 6.76 10.50
N ASP A 147 -9.14 7.81 10.93
CA ASP A 147 -9.25 8.34 12.28
C ASP A 147 -10.69 8.79 12.62
N SER A 148 -11.42 9.32 11.64
CA SER A 148 -12.84 9.66 11.81
C SER A 148 -13.74 8.42 11.95
N ILE A 149 -13.40 7.32 11.26
CA ILE A 149 -14.10 6.03 11.38
C ILE A 149 -13.78 5.41 12.73
N ILE A 150 -12.51 5.37 13.14
CA ILE A 150 -12.06 4.81 14.42
C ILE A 150 -12.73 5.50 15.62
N LYS A 151 -12.88 6.83 15.55
CA LYS A 151 -13.53 7.64 16.59
C LYS A 151 -15.05 7.54 16.61
N ASP A 152 -15.66 6.91 15.60
CA ASP A 152 -17.10 6.66 15.56
C ASP A 152 -17.43 5.53 16.56
N PRO A 153 -18.27 5.78 17.59
CA PRO A 153 -18.67 4.76 18.55
C PRO A 153 -19.41 3.56 17.93
N ASP A 154 -20.00 3.75 16.74
CA ASP A 154 -20.72 2.70 16.02
C ASP A 154 -19.82 1.91 15.05
N SER A 155 -18.53 2.24 14.97
CA SER A 155 -17.56 1.52 14.13
C SER A 155 -17.01 0.24 14.77
N ASP A 156 -16.50 -0.67 13.93
CA ASP A 156 -15.81 -1.87 14.38
C ASP A 156 -14.46 -1.52 15.06
N GLN A 157 -14.50 -1.42 16.39
CA GLN A 157 -13.34 -1.12 17.22
C GLN A 157 -12.24 -2.18 17.13
N GLN A 158 -12.56 -3.44 16.75
CA GLN A 158 -11.54 -4.47 16.55
C GLN A 158 -10.75 -4.21 15.26
N GLN A 159 -11.44 -3.86 14.16
CA GLN A 159 -10.76 -3.42 12.94
C GLN A 159 -9.94 -2.14 13.17
N ALA A 160 -10.48 -1.18 13.93
CA ALA A 160 -9.75 0.04 14.28
C ALA A 160 -8.40 -0.28 14.96
N GLN A 161 -8.42 -1.20 15.94
CA GLN A 161 -7.24 -1.59 16.69
C GLN A 161 -6.25 -2.40 15.83
N LEU A 162 -6.73 -3.24 14.89
CA LEU A 162 -5.90 -3.95 13.92
C LEU A 162 -5.03 -2.99 13.09
N PHE A 163 -5.63 -1.93 12.56
CA PHE A 163 -4.94 -0.98 11.69
C PHE A 163 -4.17 0.11 12.45
N ARG A 164 -4.36 0.26 13.77
CA ARG A 164 -3.77 1.34 14.57
C ARG A 164 -2.25 1.47 14.38
N TYR A 165 -1.54 0.34 14.41
CA TYR A 165 -0.07 0.31 14.28
C TYR A 165 0.38 0.71 12.88
N LEU A 166 -0.30 0.21 11.86
CA LEU A 166 -0.04 0.56 10.46
C LEU A 166 -0.26 2.06 10.23
N ILE A 167 -1.40 2.59 10.71
CA ILE A 167 -1.75 4.01 10.59
C ILE A 167 -0.70 4.87 11.29
N HIS A 168 -0.28 4.49 12.50
CA HIS A 168 0.76 5.20 13.24
C HIS A 168 2.08 5.25 12.48
N PHE A 169 2.57 4.10 11.99
CA PHE A 169 3.81 4.02 11.21
C PHE A 169 3.76 4.91 9.97
N ILE A 170 2.70 4.82 9.16
CA ILE A 170 2.62 5.61 7.92
C ILE A 170 2.46 7.10 8.22
N THR A 171 1.78 7.46 9.32
CA THR A 171 1.69 8.85 9.78
C THR A 171 3.06 9.38 10.20
N GLN A 172 3.85 8.60 10.94
CA GLN A 172 5.22 8.97 11.31
C GLN A 172 6.10 9.15 10.07
N ARG A 173 6.07 8.20 9.11
CA ARG A 173 6.79 8.32 7.83
C ARG A 173 6.36 9.55 7.04
N SER A 174 5.08 9.89 7.07
CA SER A 174 4.55 11.10 6.45
C SER A 174 5.15 12.36 7.07
N TYR A 175 5.19 12.47 8.39
CA TYR A 175 5.78 13.64 9.06
C TYR A 175 7.28 13.73 8.82
N GLN A 176 8.01 12.62 8.90
CA GLN A 176 9.45 12.57 8.61
C GLN A 176 9.78 13.04 7.19
N GLU A 177 9.00 12.64 6.17
CA GLU A 177 9.20 13.11 4.79
C GLU A 177 8.95 14.62 4.66
N VAL A 178 7.87 15.12 5.26
CA VAL A 178 7.53 16.55 5.21
C VAL A 178 8.62 17.39 5.86
N GLU A 179 9.06 17.01 7.06
CA GLU A 179 10.13 17.71 7.78
C GLU A 179 11.45 17.68 6.99
N PHE A 180 11.77 16.56 6.36
CA PHE A 180 12.95 16.44 5.51
C PHE A 180 12.91 17.39 4.31
N PHE A 181 11.80 17.42 3.56
CA PHE A 181 11.68 18.32 2.41
C PHE A 181 11.59 19.79 2.79
N GLU A 182 10.98 20.13 3.94
CA GLU A 182 11.02 21.49 4.48
C GLU A 182 12.47 21.91 4.81
N SER A 183 13.25 21.02 5.41
CA SER A 183 14.66 21.26 5.73
C SER A 183 15.52 21.45 4.48
N LEU A 184 15.35 20.60 3.46
CA LEU A 184 16.04 20.76 2.17
C LEU A 184 15.69 22.09 1.49
N LYS A 185 14.42 22.49 1.52
CA LYS A 185 13.96 23.77 0.94
C LYS A 185 14.53 24.97 1.69
N ALA A 186 14.62 24.90 3.02
CA ALA A 186 15.24 25.96 3.83
C ALA A 186 16.73 26.13 3.52
N LYS A 187 17.42 25.01 3.27
CA LYS A 187 18.85 24.95 2.93
C LYS A 187 19.13 25.05 1.42
N GLN A 188 18.14 25.34 0.56
CA GLN A 188 18.33 25.31 -0.90
C GLN A 188 19.43 26.25 -1.42
N ASN A 189 19.76 27.31 -0.64
CA ASN A 189 20.83 28.25 -0.97
C ASN A 189 22.20 27.81 -0.43
N GLU A 190 22.26 26.76 0.38
CA GLU A 190 23.48 26.20 0.98
C GLU A 190 24.03 25.02 0.17
N PHE A 191 23.21 24.46 -0.73
CA PHE A 191 23.59 23.33 -1.58
C PHE A 191 23.78 23.74 -3.03
N ASN A 192 24.79 23.16 -3.66
CA ASN A 192 24.82 23.08 -5.11
C ASN A 192 23.87 21.95 -5.53
N LEU A 193 22.74 22.28 -6.19
CA LEU A 193 21.79 21.27 -6.68
C LEU A 193 22.40 20.32 -7.71
N ASP A 194 23.53 20.69 -8.32
CA ASP A 194 24.30 19.83 -9.22
C ASP A 194 25.22 18.85 -8.46
N ASP A 195 25.48 19.07 -7.17
CA ASP A 195 26.26 18.18 -6.29
C ASP A 195 25.38 17.07 -5.70
N LYS A 196 24.96 16.14 -6.57
CA LYS A 196 24.13 14.99 -6.17
C LYS A 196 24.80 14.13 -5.09
N MET A 197 26.13 14.02 -5.13
CA MET A 197 26.91 13.25 -4.16
C MET A 197 26.88 13.92 -2.79
N GLY A 198 27.20 15.21 -2.72
CA GLY A 198 27.14 15.96 -1.47
C GLY A 198 25.74 15.96 -0.87
N MET A 199 24.70 16.02 -1.70
CA MET A 199 23.31 15.87 -1.26
C MET A 199 23.01 14.46 -0.71
N TRP A 200 23.52 13.42 -1.38
CA TRP A 200 23.37 12.04 -0.91
C TRP A 200 24.06 11.82 0.44
N GLU A 201 25.32 12.21 0.57
CA GLU A 201 26.12 11.96 1.78
C GLU A 201 25.69 12.80 2.99
N LYS A 202 25.33 14.07 2.78
CA LYS A 202 25.06 15.00 3.88
C LYS A 202 23.60 14.98 4.35
N GLU A 203 22.66 14.71 3.45
CA GLU A 203 21.25 14.86 3.75
C GLU A 203 20.47 13.54 3.54
N ILE A 204 20.58 12.89 2.38
CA ILE A 204 19.71 11.74 2.04
C ILE A 204 20.11 10.47 2.80
N SER A 205 21.37 10.04 2.73
CA SER A 205 21.85 8.81 3.38
C SER A 205 21.68 8.86 4.91
N PRO A 206 22.02 9.96 5.62
CA PRO A 206 21.73 10.10 7.04
C PRO A 206 20.23 10.02 7.35
N PHE A 207 19.38 10.64 6.53
CA PHE A 207 17.92 10.59 6.70
C PHE A 207 17.40 9.16 6.58
N TYR A 208 17.80 8.41 5.55
CA TYR A 208 17.43 7.01 5.39
C TYR A 208 17.95 6.15 6.54
N SER A 209 19.23 6.30 6.91
CA SER A 209 19.84 5.52 8.00
C SER A 209 19.16 5.72 9.35
N GLN A 210 18.57 6.90 9.61
CA GLN A 210 17.89 7.19 10.87
C GLN A 210 16.44 6.73 10.91
N ASN A 211 15.77 6.70 9.76
CA ASN A 211 14.31 6.57 9.69
C ASN A 211 13.83 5.28 9.00
N THR A 212 14.73 4.42 8.50
CA THR A 212 14.43 3.17 7.78
C THR A 212 15.15 1.98 8.42
N GLN A 213 14.85 0.77 7.95
CA GLN A 213 15.56 -0.45 8.34
C GLN A 213 16.59 -0.89 7.29
N ILE A 214 16.83 -0.04 6.28
CA ILE A 214 17.78 -0.28 5.20
C ILE A 214 19.20 -0.37 5.77
N SER A 215 19.92 -1.40 5.35
CA SER A 215 21.29 -1.69 5.76
C SER A 215 22.25 -0.57 5.36
N LYS A 216 23.29 -0.38 6.17
CA LYS A 216 24.34 0.59 5.86
C LYS A 216 25.06 0.18 4.57
N GLU A 217 25.19 -1.11 4.36
CA GLU A 217 25.73 -1.75 3.16
C GLU A 217 24.94 -1.33 1.93
N ALA A 218 23.60 -1.38 1.94
CA ALA A 218 22.77 -0.90 0.85
C ALA A 218 22.98 0.60 0.56
N LEU A 219 23.00 1.44 1.60
CA LEU A 219 23.20 2.88 1.44
C LEU A 219 24.58 3.20 0.86
N ASN A 220 25.63 2.50 1.30
CA ASN A 220 26.97 2.63 0.75
C ASN A 220 27.01 2.18 -0.72
N TRP A 221 26.31 1.10 -1.05
CA TRP A 221 26.24 0.59 -2.43
C TRP A 221 25.59 1.60 -3.38
N ILE A 222 24.53 2.27 -2.94
CA ILE A 222 23.91 3.36 -3.71
C ILE A 222 24.89 4.53 -3.89
N SER A 223 25.67 4.89 -2.87
CA SER A 223 26.72 5.90 -3.02
C SER A 223 27.72 5.54 -4.12
N LEU A 224 28.19 4.28 -4.15
CA LEU A 224 29.14 3.81 -5.17
C LEU A 224 28.57 3.88 -6.60
N LEU A 225 27.28 3.57 -6.76
CA LEU A 225 26.59 3.70 -8.04
C LEU A 225 26.42 5.17 -8.45
N LEU A 226 26.11 6.07 -7.52
CA LEU A 226 25.98 7.50 -7.79
C LEU A 226 27.31 8.17 -8.19
N LEU A 227 28.42 7.56 -7.80
CA LEU A 227 29.78 8.03 -8.08
C LEU A 227 30.31 7.57 -9.45
N ASP A 228 29.55 6.76 -10.20
CA ASP A 228 30.03 6.02 -11.38
C ASP A 228 31.34 5.22 -11.09
N GLU A 229 31.67 5.00 -9.81
CA GLU A 229 32.84 4.23 -9.37
C GLU A 229 32.68 2.75 -9.74
N VAL A 230 31.43 2.32 -9.90
CA VAL A 230 31.06 0.97 -10.30
C VAL A 230 30.14 1.03 -11.50
N LYS A 231 30.63 0.58 -12.66
CA LYS A 231 29.79 0.37 -13.82
C LYS A 231 29.07 -0.96 -13.72
N VAL A 232 27.75 -0.94 -13.84
CA VAL A 232 26.88 -2.13 -13.78
C VAL A 232 27.35 -3.25 -14.72
N GLU A 233 27.82 -2.89 -15.91
CA GLU A 233 28.35 -3.82 -16.92
C GLU A 233 29.60 -4.60 -16.48
N ASN A 234 30.36 -4.09 -15.51
CA ASN A 234 31.61 -4.69 -15.03
C ASN A 234 31.41 -5.51 -13.73
N LEU A 235 30.19 -5.61 -13.23
CA LEU A 235 29.89 -6.35 -12.01
C LEU A 235 30.02 -7.85 -12.22
N SER A 236 30.68 -8.53 -11.27
CA SER A 236 30.59 -9.98 -11.15
C SER A 236 29.16 -10.44 -10.84
N ASN A 237 28.84 -11.71 -11.08
CA ASN A 237 27.51 -12.25 -10.78
C ASN A 237 27.14 -12.14 -9.28
N GLU A 238 28.14 -12.23 -8.39
CA GLU A 238 27.97 -12.06 -6.96
C GLU A 238 27.59 -10.62 -6.62
N GLN A 239 28.31 -9.63 -7.17
CA GLN A 239 27.99 -8.21 -7.00
C GLN A 239 26.66 -7.80 -7.64
N LYS A 240 26.27 -8.43 -8.76
CA LYS A 240 24.93 -8.24 -9.35
C LYS A 240 23.84 -8.73 -8.41
N SER A 241 24.05 -9.88 -7.77
CA SER A 241 23.11 -10.43 -6.78
C SER A 241 22.99 -9.51 -5.56
N GLU A 242 24.11 -8.97 -5.06
CA GLU A 242 24.12 -7.95 -4.01
C GLU A 242 23.37 -6.68 -4.45
N CYS A 243 23.61 -6.19 -5.66
CA CYS A 243 22.92 -5.02 -6.20
C CYS A 243 21.40 -5.23 -6.24
N ILE A 244 20.94 -6.41 -6.66
CA ILE A 244 19.51 -6.77 -6.65
C ILE A 244 18.99 -6.78 -5.22
N TYR A 245 19.69 -7.43 -4.29
CA TYR A 245 19.31 -7.50 -2.89
C TYR A 245 19.13 -6.10 -2.28
N PHE A 246 20.10 -5.19 -2.47
CA PHE A 246 20.04 -3.83 -1.93
C PHE A 246 18.98 -2.96 -2.63
N ALA A 247 18.72 -3.19 -3.92
CA ALA A 247 17.62 -2.54 -4.61
C ALA A 247 16.25 -2.97 -4.04
N LEU A 248 16.08 -4.26 -3.71
CA LEU A 248 14.88 -4.77 -3.04
C LEU A 248 14.73 -4.18 -1.65
N GLU A 249 15.82 -4.10 -0.87
CA GLU A 249 15.82 -3.51 0.46
C GLU A 249 15.38 -2.04 0.42
N LEU A 250 15.88 -1.26 -0.54
CA LEU A 250 15.48 0.15 -0.71
C LEU A 250 14.02 0.29 -1.16
N GLU A 251 13.62 -0.43 -2.21
CA GLU A 251 12.32 -0.23 -2.85
C GLU A 251 11.14 -0.71 -2.00
N TYR A 252 11.34 -1.78 -1.24
CA TYR A 252 10.28 -2.44 -0.48
C TYR A 252 10.40 -2.24 1.04
N ASP A 253 11.34 -1.42 1.55
CA ASP A 253 11.45 -1.07 2.98
C ASP A 253 10.10 -0.62 3.56
N PHE A 254 9.43 0.33 2.88
CA PHE A 254 8.14 0.84 3.33
C PHE A 254 7.05 -0.24 3.35
N LEU A 255 6.97 -1.07 2.30
CA LEU A 255 5.97 -2.14 2.18
C LEU A 255 6.14 -3.19 3.28
N ILE A 256 7.37 -3.68 3.49
CA ILE A 256 7.63 -4.72 4.49
C ILE A 256 7.40 -4.20 5.91
N ASN A 257 7.73 -2.93 6.18
CA ASN A 257 7.34 -2.29 7.43
C ASN A 257 5.82 -2.24 7.61
N CYS A 258 5.05 -1.97 6.54
CA CYS A 258 3.59 -2.00 6.61
C CYS A 258 3.06 -3.39 6.97
N PHE A 259 3.63 -4.47 6.39
CA PHE A 259 3.27 -5.84 6.75
C PHE A 259 3.59 -6.15 8.21
N ALA A 260 4.77 -5.75 8.68
CA ALA A 260 5.17 -5.93 10.07
C ALA A 260 4.25 -5.18 11.04
N CYS A 261 3.91 -3.91 10.77
CA CYS A 261 2.97 -3.15 11.60
C CYS A 261 1.58 -3.78 11.62
N TYR A 262 1.09 -4.26 10.47
CA TYR A 262 -0.19 -4.95 10.37
C TYR A 262 -0.21 -6.24 11.21
N GLU A 263 0.84 -7.07 11.09
CA GLU A 263 0.97 -8.30 11.89
C GLU A 263 1.05 -8.01 13.39
N VAL A 264 1.86 -7.01 13.79
CA VAL A 264 1.95 -6.57 15.18
C VAL A 264 0.58 -6.11 15.70
N GLY A 265 -0.17 -5.35 14.90
CA GLY A 265 -1.53 -4.95 15.23
C GLY A 265 -2.45 -6.13 15.47
N TYR A 266 -2.40 -7.14 14.59
CA TYR A 266 -3.17 -8.35 14.75
C TYR A 266 -2.82 -9.14 16.02
N VAL A 267 -1.53 -9.33 16.28
CA VAL A 267 -1.04 -10.04 17.48
C VAL A 267 -1.43 -9.30 18.75
N SER A 268 -1.40 -7.96 18.73
CA SER A 268 -1.75 -7.10 19.86
C SER A 268 -3.19 -7.24 20.35
N LEU A 269 -4.10 -7.77 19.51
CA LEU A 269 -5.48 -8.03 19.89
C LEU A 269 -5.60 -9.16 20.93
N ARG A 270 -4.59 -10.04 21.01
CA ARG A 270 -4.64 -11.27 21.81
C ARG A 270 -3.45 -11.45 22.74
N TYR A 271 -2.31 -10.82 22.44
CA TYR A 271 -1.06 -10.98 23.17
C TYR A 271 -0.32 -9.65 23.28
N ASP A 272 0.61 -9.55 24.24
CA ASP A 272 1.55 -8.42 24.26
C ASP A 272 2.50 -8.55 23.05
N PRO A 273 2.60 -7.53 22.17
CA PRO A 273 3.53 -7.53 21.04
C PRO A 273 4.99 -7.83 21.41
N LYS A 274 5.42 -7.53 22.65
CA LYS A 274 6.77 -7.81 23.14
C LYS A 274 7.06 -9.28 23.36
N GLU A 275 6.03 -10.12 23.42
CA GLU A 275 6.21 -11.58 23.41
C GLU A 275 6.70 -12.07 22.04
N CYS A 276 6.71 -11.21 21.00
CA CYS A 276 7.12 -11.53 19.63
C CYS A 276 6.45 -12.79 19.08
N LYS A 277 5.18 -13.01 19.44
CA LYS A 277 4.41 -14.14 18.93
C LYS A 277 4.14 -13.94 17.45
N LYS A 278 4.79 -14.76 16.63
CA LYS A 278 4.56 -14.81 15.19
C LYS A 278 3.11 -15.14 14.88
N TRP A 279 2.62 -14.58 13.77
CA TRP A 279 1.33 -14.93 13.21
C TRP A 279 1.50 -15.23 11.71
N LEU A 280 0.41 -15.14 10.96
CA LEU A 280 0.29 -15.71 9.63
C LEU A 280 1.27 -15.13 8.62
N ILE A 281 1.60 -13.83 8.68
CA ILE A 281 2.55 -13.25 7.72
C ILE A 281 3.95 -13.81 7.99
N SER A 282 4.38 -13.80 9.25
CA SER A 282 5.67 -14.38 9.67
C SER A 282 5.79 -15.85 9.29
N GLU A 283 4.77 -16.66 9.57
CA GLU A 283 4.77 -18.11 9.28
C GLU A 283 4.77 -18.38 7.76
N VAL A 284 4.02 -17.60 6.97
CA VAL A 284 3.98 -17.75 5.51
C VAL A 284 5.30 -17.37 4.87
N LEU A 285 5.92 -16.27 5.29
CA LEU A 285 7.21 -15.85 4.75
C LEU A 285 8.33 -16.81 5.18
N ASP A 286 8.31 -17.30 6.41
CA ASP A 286 9.25 -18.34 6.86
C ASP A 286 9.12 -19.62 6.02
N LYS A 287 7.88 -20.09 5.78
CA LYS A 287 7.65 -21.24 4.92
C LYS A 287 8.08 -20.99 3.48
N TYR A 288 7.71 -19.85 2.90
CA TYR A 288 8.02 -19.51 1.51
C TYR A 288 9.53 -19.45 1.27
N THR A 289 10.27 -18.80 2.17
CA THR A 289 11.72 -18.62 2.05
C THR A 289 12.51 -19.92 2.21
N ASN A 290 11.96 -20.91 2.93
CA ASN A 290 12.56 -22.24 3.12
C ASN A 290 12.09 -23.30 2.09
N GLN A 291 11.08 -23.02 1.26
CA GLN A 291 10.63 -23.94 0.21
C GLN A 291 11.47 -23.82 -1.08
N ASN A 292 11.38 -24.83 -1.95
CA ASN A 292 11.95 -24.80 -3.30
C ASN A 292 11.34 -23.66 -4.16
N ASN A 293 12.03 -23.28 -5.24
CA ASN A 293 11.64 -22.15 -6.10
C ASN A 293 10.37 -22.37 -6.94
N GLU A 294 9.73 -23.53 -6.83
CA GLU A 294 8.50 -23.86 -7.57
C GLU A 294 7.21 -23.44 -6.85
N ALA A 295 7.28 -23.13 -5.56
CA ALA A 295 6.11 -22.72 -4.79
C ALA A 295 5.95 -21.20 -4.82
N SER A 296 4.72 -20.73 -5.08
CA SER A 296 4.36 -19.32 -4.93
C SER A 296 4.16 -18.96 -3.45
N CYS A 297 4.28 -17.69 -3.12
CA CYS A 297 4.02 -17.17 -1.78
C CYS A 297 2.54 -17.39 -1.39
N PHE A 298 1.60 -17.22 -2.32
CA PHE A 298 0.19 -17.51 -2.10
C PHE A 298 -0.07 -18.99 -1.80
N ARG A 299 0.63 -19.92 -2.47
CA ARG A 299 0.55 -21.35 -2.12
C ARG A 299 0.99 -21.60 -0.69
N CYS A 300 2.11 -21.00 -0.27
CA CYS A 300 2.61 -21.14 1.11
C CYS A 300 1.60 -20.62 2.13
N PHE A 301 0.87 -19.56 1.81
CA PHE A 301 -0.26 -19.08 2.62
C PHE A 301 -1.35 -20.12 2.80
N ILE A 302 -1.79 -20.76 1.72
CA ILE A 302 -2.80 -21.82 1.82
C ILE A 302 -2.27 -23.01 2.62
N ASP A 303 -1.00 -23.38 2.43
CA ASP A 303 -0.40 -24.48 3.20
C ASP A 303 -0.35 -24.17 4.71
N VAL A 304 0.03 -22.95 5.10
CA VAL A 304 0.04 -22.52 6.53
C VAL A 304 -1.38 -22.47 7.09
N LEU A 305 -2.36 -22.00 6.30
CA LEU A 305 -3.77 -22.00 6.71
C LEU A 305 -4.28 -23.43 6.97
N VAL A 306 -3.97 -24.39 6.10
CA VAL A 306 -4.34 -25.80 6.28
C VAL A 306 -3.68 -26.40 7.51
N GLU A 307 -2.39 -26.11 7.76
CA GLU A 307 -1.68 -26.54 8.97
C GLU A 307 -2.35 -25.96 10.22
N TRP A 308 -2.70 -24.68 10.19
CA TRP A 308 -3.39 -24.02 11.29
C TRP A 308 -4.77 -24.63 11.57
N LEU A 309 -5.57 -24.89 10.52
CA LEU A 309 -6.87 -25.57 10.66
C LEU A 309 -6.71 -26.98 11.23
N THR A 310 -5.69 -27.72 10.78
CA THR A 310 -5.36 -29.06 11.29
C THR A 310 -5.01 -29.04 12.77
N LEU A 311 -4.21 -28.06 13.22
CA LEU A 311 -3.88 -27.86 14.63
C LEU A 311 -5.12 -27.59 15.50
N HIS A 312 -6.18 -27.03 14.91
CA HIS A 312 -7.46 -26.77 15.56
C HIS A 312 -8.50 -27.88 15.34
N GLY A 313 -8.07 -29.06 14.89
CA GLY A 313 -8.93 -30.24 14.74
C GLY A 313 -9.77 -30.27 13.47
N VAL A 314 -9.50 -29.38 12.50
CA VAL A 314 -10.18 -29.32 11.22
C VAL A 314 -9.30 -29.98 10.15
N SER A 315 -9.70 -31.14 9.65
CA SER A 315 -9.01 -31.83 8.56
C SER A 315 -9.61 -31.43 7.21
N ILE A 316 -8.78 -30.95 6.29
CA ILE A 316 -9.20 -30.47 4.97
C ILE A 316 -8.33 -31.11 3.89
N SER A 317 -8.97 -31.78 2.94
CA SER A 317 -8.30 -32.34 1.77
C SER A 317 -8.12 -31.29 0.65
N GLN A 318 -7.29 -31.61 -0.34
CA GLN A 318 -7.16 -30.77 -1.53
C GLN A 318 -8.48 -30.65 -2.32
N ASN A 319 -9.33 -31.67 -2.27
CA ASN A 319 -10.65 -31.63 -2.92
C ASN A 319 -11.59 -30.67 -2.19
N ASP A 320 -11.50 -30.63 -0.86
CA ASP A 320 -12.27 -29.71 -0.03
C ASP A 320 -11.88 -28.26 -0.34
N LEU A 321 -10.57 -27.96 -0.39
CA LEU A 321 -10.08 -26.63 -0.79
C LEU A 321 -10.53 -26.25 -2.20
N ALA A 322 -10.44 -27.18 -3.16
CA ALA A 322 -10.87 -26.92 -4.53
C ALA A 322 -12.37 -26.59 -4.57
N SER A 323 -13.20 -27.29 -3.80
CA SER A 323 -14.64 -27.04 -3.75
C SER A 323 -15.00 -25.63 -3.26
N CYS A 324 -14.13 -24.99 -2.47
CA CYS A 324 -14.30 -23.60 -2.02
C CYS A 324 -14.01 -22.56 -3.12
N VAL A 325 -13.35 -22.94 -4.22
CA VAL A 325 -12.99 -21.99 -5.29
C VAL A 325 -14.25 -21.53 -6.04
N PRO A 326 -14.54 -20.21 -6.09
CA PRO A 326 -15.69 -19.70 -6.80
C PRO A 326 -15.55 -19.97 -8.31
N TYR A 327 -16.55 -20.65 -8.86
CA TYR A 327 -16.64 -20.99 -10.28
C TYR A 327 -18.09 -20.92 -10.74
N THR A 328 -18.34 -20.25 -11.85
CA THR A 328 -19.68 -20.20 -12.47
C THR A 328 -19.74 -21.28 -13.56
N PRO A 329 -20.52 -22.36 -13.39
CA PRO A 329 -20.66 -23.38 -14.41
C PRO A 329 -21.39 -22.82 -15.63
N SER A 330 -21.02 -23.28 -16.83
CA SER A 330 -21.86 -23.10 -18.02
C SER A 330 -23.10 -23.99 -17.93
N GLU A 331 -24.20 -23.61 -18.59
CA GLU A 331 -25.47 -24.34 -18.56
C GLU A 331 -25.37 -25.83 -18.94
N THR A 332 -24.36 -26.21 -19.73
CA THR A 332 -24.15 -27.58 -20.21
C THR A 332 -23.07 -28.35 -19.44
N MET A 333 -22.50 -27.79 -18.38
CA MET A 333 -21.41 -28.41 -17.62
C MET A 333 -21.95 -29.43 -16.62
N ASP A 334 -21.39 -30.63 -16.64
CA ASP A 334 -21.72 -31.66 -15.65
C ASP A 334 -20.95 -31.49 -14.33
N GLU A 335 -21.32 -32.26 -13.31
CA GLU A 335 -20.75 -32.16 -11.96
C GLU A 335 -19.25 -32.54 -11.92
N ILE A 336 -18.81 -33.48 -12.77
CA ILE A 336 -17.43 -33.95 -12.81
C ILE A 336 -16.54 -32.86 -13.43
N ASP A 337 -16.99 -32.30 -14.55
CA ASP A 337 -16.32 -31.20 -15.23
C ASP A 337 -16.24 -29.95 -14.36
N PHE A 338 -17.30 -29.66 -13.59
CA PHE A 338 -17.31 -28.57 -12.62
C PHE A 338 -16.23 -28.74 -11.53
N LYS A 339 -16.17 -29.90 -10.87
CA LYS A 339 -15.15 -30.20 -9.85
C LYS A 339 -13.74 -30.16 -10.41
N LEU A 340 -13.55 -30.69 -11.62
CA LEU A 340 -12.27 -30.63 -12.32
C LEU A 340 -11.86 -29.18 -12.64
N ALA A 341 -12.81 -28.34 -13.04
CA ALA A 341 -12.56 -26.93 -13.30
C ALA A 341 -12.14 -26.17 -12.02
N GLN A 342 -12.80 -26.43 -10.90
CA GLN A 342 -12.41 -25.89 -9.60
C GLN A 342 -11.00 -26.30 -9.19
N HIS A 343 -10.64 -27.59 -9.34
CA HIS A 343 -9.29 -28.09 -9.09
C HIS A 343 -8.24 -27.41 -9.97
N ASN A 344 -8.51 -27.34 -11.27
CA ASN A 344 -7.60 -26.69 -12.21
C ASN A 344 -7.39 -25.22 -11.88
N LYS A 345 -8.44 -24.54 -11.41
CA LYS A 345 -8.37 -23.13 -11.00
C LYS A 345 -7.55 -22.95 -9.71
N LEU A 346 -7.76 -23.77 -8.68
CA LEU A 346 -6.93 -23.77 -7.47
C LEU A 346 -5.46 -24.00 -7.80
N TYR A 347 -5.18 -24.96 -8.70
CA TYR A 347 -3.82 -25.30 -9.08
C TYR A 347 -3.12 -24.21 -9.90
N LYS A 348 -3.87 -23.46 -10.72
CA LYS A 348 -3.37 -22.24 -11.35
C LYS A 348 -2.98 -21.20 -10.30
N TRP A 349 -3.83 -20.98 -9.29
CA TRP A 349 -3.52 -20.04 -8.20
C TRP A 349 -2.23 -20.41 -7.47
N TYR A 350 -2.02 -21.70 -7.17
CA TYR A 350 -0.79 -22.20 -6.54
C TYR A 350 0.49 -21.98 -7.36
N ARG A 351 0.35 -21.81 -8.68
CA ARG A 351 1.46 -21.52 -9.60
C ARG A 351 1.64 -20.03 -9.88
N GLY A 352 0.89 -19.15 -9.20
CA GLY A 352 0.90 -17.72 -9.50
C GLY A 352 0.16 -17.35 -10.78
N VAL A 353 -0.60 -18.26 -11.38
CA VAL A 353 -1.31 -18.05 -12.65
C VAL A 353 -2.80 -17.80 -12.37
N ASP A 354 -3.41 -16.84 -13.08
CA ASP A 354 -4.85 -16.55 -12.95
C ASP A 354 -5.28 -16.29 -11.49
N LEU A 355 -4.44 -15.54 -10.76
CA LEU A 355 -4.60 -15.27 -9.33
C LEU A 355 -5.97 -14.64 -9.01
N PRO A 356 -6.58 -14.97 -7.86
CA PRO A 356 -7.94 -14.54 -7.54
C PRO A 356 -8.04 -13.02 -7.37
N SER A 357 -9.22 -12.47 -7.70
CA SER A 357 -9.61 -11.12 -7.29
C SER A 357 -9.96 -11.08 -5.79
N VAL A 358 -10.03 -9.87 -5.21
CA VAL A 358 -10.47 -9.67 -3.82
C VAL A 358 -11.83 -10.34 -3.56
N GLN A 359 -12.81 -10.11 -4.42
CA GLN A 359 -14.13 -10.74 -4.34
C GLN A 359 -14.07 -12.28 -4.44
N SER A 360 -13.14 -12.80 -5.25
CA SER A 360 -12.95 -14.25 -5.37
C SER A 360 -12.33 -14.83 -4.10
N LEU A 361 -11.42 -14.11 -3.45
CA LEU A 361 -10.84 -14.49 -2.16
C LEU A 361 -11.89 -14.46 -1.04
N GLU A 362 -12.68 -13.39 -0.96
CA GLU A 362 -13.78 -13.29 0.01
C GLU A 362 -14.75 -14.47 -0.14
N SER A 363 -15.17 -14.77 -1.37
CA SER A 363 -16.03 -15.93 -1.64
C SER A 363 -15.37 -17.26 -1.26
N PHE A 364 -14.08 -17.42 -1.56
CA PHE A 364 -13.32 -18.60 -1.19
C PHE A 364 -13.28 -18.80 0.33
N PHE A 365 -13.04 -17.75 1.11
CA PHE A 365 -13.01 -17.83 2.57
C PHE A 365 -14.40 -18.02 3.18
N ILE A 366 -15.46 -17.43 2.59
CA ILE A 366 -16.84 -17.73 3.02
C ILE A 366 -17.13 -19.22 2.84
N ASN A 367 -16.87 -19.76 1.64
CA ASN A 367 -17.09 -21.18 1.35
C ASN A 367 -16.25 -22.09 2.27
N LEU A 368 -15.01 -21.70 2.58
CA LEU A 368 -14.15 -22.44 3.51
C LEU A 368 -14.70 -22.42 4.94
N SER A 369 -15.20 -21.26 5.40
CA SER A 369 -15.81 -21.11 6.73
C SER A 369 -17.06 -21.97 6.86
N GLU A 370 -17.91 -21.97 5.82
CA GLU A 370 -19.11 -22.82 5.76
C GLU A 370 -18.76 -24.31 5.77
N LEU A 371 -17.78 -24.73 4.97
CA LEU A 371 -17.35 -26.12 4.88
C LEU A 371 -16.77 -26.64 6.19
N THR A 372 -16.00 -25.81 6.89
CA THR A 372 -15.27 -26.20 8.11
C THR A 372 -16.03 -25.91 9.39
N SER A 373 -17.13 -25.15 9.31
CA SER A 373 -17.79 -24.53 10.48
C SER A 373 -16.83 -23.70 11.36
N PHE A 374 -15.67 -23.32 10.82
CA PHE A 374 -14.67 -22.55 11.52
C PHE A 374 -14.84 -21.08 11.16
N SER A 375 -14.96 -20.20 12.17
CA SER A 375 -15.09 -18.76 11.94
C SER A 375 -13.78 -18.21 11.35
N ILE A 376 -13.85 -17.74 10.11
CA ILE A 376 -12.72 -17.11 9.45
C ILE A 376 -12.74 -15.61 9.74
N ASP A 377 -11.63 -15.13 10.31
CA ASP A 377 -11.39 -13.72 10.61
C ASP A 377 -11.04 -12.96 9.31
N PHE A 378 -11.52 -11.72 9.17
CA PHE A 378 -11.39 -10.88 7.97
C PHE A 378 -9.92 -10.65 7.53
N SER A 379 -8.98 -10.81 8.46
CA SER A 379 -7.54 -10.70 8.22
C SER A 379 -6.95 -11.72 7.22
N LEU A 380 -7.61 -12.86 6.95
CA LEU A 380 -7.10 -13.85 5.98
C LEU A 380 -7.08 -13.30 4.55
N ALA A 381 -8.09 -12.50 4.18
CA ALA A 381 -8.15 -11.89 2.86
C ALA A 381 -7.02 -10.88 2.64
N ASP A 382 -6.66 -10.14 3.68
CA ASP A 382 -5.55 -9.19 3.64
C ASP A 382 -4.21 -9.91 3.42
N VAL A 383 -3.93 -10.96 4.21
CA VAL A 383 -2.69 -11.75 4.06
C VAL A 383 -2.63 -12.47 2.71
N ALA A 384 -3.76 -13.01 2.24
CA ALA A 384 -3.86 -13.57 0.89
C ALA A 384 -3.51 -12.54 -0.19
N GLN A 385 -4.00 -11.31 -0.07
CA GLN A 385 -3.66 -10.23 -1.01
C GLN A 385 -2.20 -9.82 -0.91
N MET A 386 -1.61 -9.78 0.29
CA MET A 386 -0.17 -9.50 0.47
C MET A 386 0.69 -10.52 -0.27
N THR A 387 0.38 -11.80 -0.14
CA THR A 387 1.15 -12.90 -0.75
C THR A 387 0.99 -12.95 -2.27
N ILE A 388 -0.21 -12.66 -2.80
CA ILE A 388 -0.45 -12.45 -4.23
C ILE A 388 0.33 -11.24 -4.75
N GLY A 389 0.38 -10.15 -3.99
CA GLY A 389 1.15 -8.96 -4.34
C GLY A 389 2.65 -9.27 -4.43
N LEU A 390 3.18 -10.07 -3.51
CA LEU A 390 4.57 -10.54 -3.55
C LEU A 390 4.85 -11.41 -4.78
N ASP A 391 3.95 -12.34 -5.11
CA ASP A 391 4.08 -13.19 -6.31
C ASP A 391 4.14 -12.35 -7.60
N LYS A 392 3.25 -11.35 -7.74
CA LYS A 392 3.23 -10.42 -8.88
C LYS A 392 4.46 -9.51 -8.92
N ALA A 393 4.89 -9.02 -7.76
CA ALA A 393 6.07 -8.18 -7.66
C ALA A 393 7.32 -8.95 -8.12
N LEU A 394 7.47 -10.21 -7.69
CA LEU A 394 8.55 -11.08 -8.13
C LEU A 394 8.53 -11.30 -9.65
N GLU A 395 7.38 -11.56 -10.26
CA GLU A 395 7.28 -11.71 -11.73
C GLU A 395 7.85 -10.49 -12.46
N VAL A 396 7.44 -9.28 -12.06
CA VAL A 396 7.94 -8.02 -12.62
C VAL A 396 9.44 -7.85 -12.39
N LYS A 397 9.94 -8.21 -11.21
CA LYS A 397 11.37 -8.08 -10.87
C LYS A 397 12.24 -9.10 -11.59
N MET A 398 11.76 -10.33 -11.77
CA MET A 398 12.45 -11.33 -12.60
C MET A 398 12.61 -10.84 -14.03
N GLU A 399 11.54 -10.31 -14.65
CA GLU A 399 11.63 -9.76 -16.01
C GLU A 399 12.62 -8.59 -16.08
N LEU A 400 12.51 -7.64 -15.13
CA LEU A 400 13.38 -6.47 -15.07
C LEU A 400 14.85 -6.88 -14.90
N PHE A 401 15.18 -7.64 -13.85
CA PHE A 401 16.56 -7.97 -13.52
C PHE A 401 17.19 -8.96 -14.52
N THR A 402 16.41 -9.87 -15.10
CA THR A 402 16.91 -10.72 -16.20
C THR A 402 17.31 -9.87 -17.40
N ARG A 403 16.53 -8.82 -17.73
CA ARG A 403 16.85 -7.90 -18.82
C ARG A 403 18.11 -7.07 -18.53
N GLU A 404 18.25 -6.56 -17.31
CA GLU A 404 19.39 -5.69 -16.95
C GLU A 404 20.69 -6.48 -16.67
N PHE A 405 20.60 -7.65 -16.03
CA PHE A 405 21.78 -8.38 -15.53
C PHE A 405 22.08 -9.71 -16.23
N GLY A 406 21.14 -10.21 -17.05
CA GLY A 406 21.21 -11.51 -17.72
C GLY A 406 20.50 -12.63 -16.93
N SER A 407 20.25 -13.76 -17.61
CA SER A 407 19.54 -14.93 -17.04
C SER A 407 20.37 -15.78 -16.08
N ASP A 408 21.66 -15.49 -15.94
CA ASP A 408 22.58 -16.26 -15.10
C ASP A 408 22.47 -15.90 -13.61
N ILE A 409 21.73 -14.84 -13.27
CA ILE A 409 21.51 -14.41 -11.89
C ILE A 409 20.24 -15.06 -11.35
N ASP A 410 20.35 -15.72 -10.20
CA ASP A 410 19.20 -16.29 -9.49
C ASP A 410 18.40 -15.19 -8.76
N VAL A 411 17.63 -14.41 -9.53
CA VAL A 411 16.78 -13.33 -9.01
C VAL A 411 15.78 -13.86 -7.97
N PHE A 412 15.26 -15.07 -8.21
CA PHE A 412 14.29 -15.70 -7.32
C PHE A 412 14.92 -16.06 -5.97
N GLY A 413 16.13 -16.64 -5.98
CA GLY A 413 16.90 -16.91 -4.77
C GLY A 413 17.20 -15.64 -3.98
N VAL A 414 17.62 -14.56 -4.64
CA VAL A 414 17.88 -13.26 -4.00
C VAL A 414 16.59 -12.66 -3.40
N TRP A 415 15.45 -12.79 -4.09
CA TRP A 415 14.15 -12.35 -3.58
C TRP A 415 13.77 -13.07 -2.28
N LYS A 416 13.95 -14.40 -2.22
CA LYS A 416 13.72 -15.18 -1.00
C LYS A 416 14.70 -14.82 0.10
N GLN A 417 15.97 -14.61 -0.23
CA GLN A 417 16.97 -14.16 0.74
C GLN A 417 16.57 -12.83 1.39
N TRP A 418 16.11 -11.87 0.59
CA TRP A 418 15.62 -10.59 1.10
C TRP A 418 14.37 -10.75 1.97
N LEU A 419 13.35 -11.49 1.50
CA LEU A 419 12.14 -11.76 2.30
C LEU A 419 12.45 -12.52 3.61
N GLY A 420 13.51 -13.33 3.63
CA GLY A 420 13.99 -14.02 4.83
C GLY A 420 14.42 -13.07 5.95
N THR A 421 14.60 -11.77 5.65
CA THR A 421 14.88 -10.75 6.67
C THR A 421 13.64 -10.18 7.35
N TYR A 422 12.42 -10.58 6.94
CA TYR A 422 11.16 -10.13 7.54
C TYR A 422 11.14 -10.15 9.09
N PRO A 423 11.68 -11.18 9.78
CA PRO A 423 11.73 -11.18 11.24
C PRO A 423 12.44 -9.96 11.87
N LYS A 424 13.41 -9.35 11.18
CA LYS A 424 14.07 -8.10 11.63
C LYS A 424 13.06 -6.95 11.71
N TYR A 425 12.21 -6.80 10.69
CA TYR A 425 11.19 -5.75 10.62
C TYR A 425 10.09 -5.98 11.66
N TYR A 426 9.60 -7.22 11.77
CA TYR A 426 8.61 -7.59 12.79
C TYR A 426 9.13 -7.29 14.20
N ASN A 427 10.33 -7.76 14.55
CA ASN A 427 10.94 -7.51 15.85
C ASN A 427 11.20 -6.02 16.13
N TYR A 428 11.55 -5.23 15.12
CA TYR A 428 11.69 -3.79 15.27
C TYR A 428 10.38 -3.17 15.79
N HIS A 429 9.25 -3.49 15.16
CA HIS A 429 7.95 -2.94 15.55
C HIS A 429 7.42 -3.47 16.88
N CYS A 430 7.71 -4.73 17.23
CA CYS A 430 7.45 -5.25 18.57
C CYS A 430 8.17 -4.43 19.66
N ASN A 431 9.43 -4.02 19.40
CA ASN A 431 10.27 -3.34 20.38
C ASN A 431 10.01 -1.82 20.49
N GLN A 432 9.57 -1.18 19.41
CA GLN A 432 9.24 0.24 19.40
C GLN A 432 7.98 0.56 20.23
N PHE A 433 7.23 -0.45 20.64
CA PHE A 433 5.96 -0.23 21.32
C PHE A 433 6.14 0.05 22.83
N LYS A 434 5.83 1.30 23.21
CA LYS A 434 5.47 1.67 24.59
C LYS A 434 3.94 1.74 24.64
N ASN A 435 3.35 1.06 25.63
CA ASN A 435 1.93 1.20 25.93
C ASN A 435 1.68 2.65 26.35
N ASP A 436 1.14 3.46 25.44
CA ASP A 436 0.51 4.73 25.79
C ASP A 436 -0.95 4.51 26.17
#